data_AF-A0A3C1GHP2-F1
#
_entry.id   AF-A0A3C1GHP2-F1
#
_cell.length_a   1.000
_cell.length_b   1.000
_cell.length_c   1.000
_cell.angle_alpha   90.00
_cell.angle_beta   90.00
_cell.angle_gamma   90.00
#
_symmetry.space_group_name_H-M   'P 1'
#
loop_
_entity.id
_entity.type
_entity.pdbx_description
1 polymer ?
#
loop_
_entity_poly.entity_id
_entity_poly.type
_entity_poly.pdbx_seq_one_letter_code
_entity_poly.pdbx_strand_id
1 'polypeptide(L)'
;MFLMGKGSPTGDLDLTLTLVTQTGGRMNHFNYSNAEVDRLIALQRQATDGAERQQILRRIQEKLYEEVPAVVIFYEEQLYGARSSVQGVEVHPNESVSFARAWKQ
;
A
#
# COMPACT_ATOMS: atom_id res chain seq x y z
N MET A 1 1.09 -20.92 7.03
CA MET A 1 1.90 -20.15 6.07
C MET A 1 1.06 -19.93 4.82
N PHE A 2 0.98 -18.71 4.32
CA PHE A 2 0.19 -18.34 3.14
C PHE A 2 0.96 -17.31 2.29
N LEU A 3 0.62 -17.20 1.01
CA LEU A 3 1.11 -16.15 0.12
C LEU A 3 0.03 -15.07 -0.01
N MET A 4 0.44 -13.80 0.04
CA MET A 4 -0.45 -12.66 -0.04
C MET A 4 0.22 -11.53 -0.81
N GLY A 5 -0.58 -10.81 -1.61
CA GLY A 5 -0.20 -9.54 -2.24
C GLY A 5 -1.08 -8.40 -1.74
N LYS A 6 -0.58 -7.17 -1.84
CA LYS A 6 -1.34 -5.96 -1.48
C LYS A 6 -0.90 -4.79 -2.35
N GLY A 7 -1.78 -4.31 -3.22
CA GLY A 7 -1.64 -3.02 -3.90
C GLY A 7 -2.03 -1.84 -2.99
N SER A 8 -1.57 -0.63 -3.29
CA SER A 8 -1.88 0.60 -2.53
C SER A 8 -2.75 1.57 -3.37
N PRO A 9 -4.06 1.29 -3.54
CA PRO A 9 -4.91 2.00 -4.50
C PRO A 9 -5.10 3.49 -4.19
N THR A 10 -4.96 3.90 -2.92
CA THR A 10 -5.07 5.30 -2.49
C THR A 10 -3.79 6.11 -2.66
N GLY A 11 -2.66 5.46 -3.00
CA GLY A 11 -1.33 6.11 -2.99
C GLY A 11 -0.83 6.48 -1.58
N ASP A 12 -1.53 6.08 -0.52
CA ASP A 12 -1.19 6.38 0.87
C ASP A 12 -1.05 5.09 1.69
N LEU A 13 -0.02 5.04 2.54
CA LEU A 13 0.31 3.86 3.34
C LEU A 13 -0.74 3.53 4.41
N ASP A 14 -1.56 4.50 4.86
CA ASP A 14 -2.54 4.30 5.93
C ASP A 14 -3.56 3.19 5.62
N LEU A 15 -4.06 3.12 4.39
CA LEU A 15 -5.02 2.08 4.01
C LEU A 15 -4.42 0.69 4.17
N THR A 16 -3.15 0.53 3.76
CA THR A 16 -2.42 -0.72 3.93
C THR A 16 -2.20 -1.01 5.41
N LEU A 17 -1.69 -0.05 6.18
CA LEU A 17 -1.47 -0.22 7.63
C LEU A 17 -2.75 -0.61 8.37
N THR A 18 -3.87 0.05 8.09
CA THR A 18 -5.19 -0.24 8.69
C THR A 18 -5.63 -1.67 8.45
N LEU A 19 -5.45 -2.16 7.23
CA LEU A 19 -6.03 -3.42 6.81
C LEU A 19 -5.15 -4.61 7.15
N VAL A 20 -3.83 -4.49 6.97
CA VAL A 20 -2.90 -5.64 7.07
C VAL A 20 -2.00 -5.61 8.30
N THR A 21 -1.83 -4.46 8.96
CA THR A 21 -0.85 -4.30 10.05
C THR A 21 -1.50 -3.99 11.38
N GLN A 22 -2.51 -3.13 11.41
CA GLN A 22 -3.20 -2.74 12.65
C GLN A 22 -3.77 -3.99 13.35
N THR A 23 -3.67 -4.03 14.67
CA THR A 23 -4.25 -5.11 15.47
C THR A 23 -5.75 -5.23 15.16
N GLY A 24 -6.19 -6.44 14.78
CA GLY A 24 -7.57 -6.69 14.38
C GLY A 24 -7.94 -6.17 12.97
N GLY A 25 -6.96 -5.72 12.19
CA GLY A 25 -7.15 -5.34 10.79
C GLY A 25 -7.75 -6.47 9.97
N ARG A 26 -8.73 -6.15 9.13
CA ARG A 26 -9.55 -7.15 8.40
C ARG A 26 -8.73 -8.10 7.51
N MET A 27 -7.55 -7.66 7.04
CA MET A 27 -6.64 -8.44 6.21
C MET A 27 -5.31 -8.75 6.92
N ASN A 28 -5.24 -8.59 8.24
CA ASN A 28 -4.08 -8.96 9.05
C ASN A 28 -4.05 -10.47 9.27
N HIS A 29 -3.82 -11.21 8.18
CA HIS A 29 -3.79 -12.67 8.17
C HIS A 29 -2.53 -13.24 8.87
N PHE A 30 -1.53 -12.40 9.13
CA PHE A 30 -0.32 -12.77 9.87
C PHE A 30 -0.54 -12.70 11.40
N ASN A 31 -1.72 -12.26 11.87
CA ASN A 31 -2.03 -12.03 13.28
C ASN A 31 -1.01 -11.12 13.99
N TYR A 32 -0.45 -10.16 13.26
CA TYR A 32 0.47 -9.18 13.85
C TYR A 32 -0.27 -8.31 14.87
N SER A 33 0.36 -8.07 16.02
CA SER A 33 -0.21 -7.23 17.07
C SER A 33 0.92 -6.56 17.84
N ASN A 34 0.97 -5.23 17.78
CA ASN A 34 1.97 -4.44 18.48
C ASN A 34 1.38 -3.08 18.87
N ALA A 35 1.27 -2.83 20.17
CA ALA A 35 0.66 -1.62 20.71
C ALA A 35 1.42 -0.33 20.35
N GLU A 36 2.74 -0.38 20.14
CA GLU A 36 3.51 0.76 19.66
C GLU A 36 3.17 1.07 18.19
N VAL A 37 3.11 0.05 17.34
CA VAL A 37 2.74 0.21 15.93
C VAL A 37 1.31 0.74 15.80
N ASP A 38 0.36 0.22 16.57
CA ASP A 38 -1.02 0.74 16.57
C ASP A 38 -1.09 2.23 16.96
N ARG A 39 -0.28 2.65 17.94
CA ARG A 39 -0.17 4.07 18.33
C ARG A 39 0.43 4.91 17.20
N LEU A 40 1.50 4.44 16.56
CA LEU A 40 2.12 5.15 15.44
C LEU A 40 1.16 5.28 14.23
N ILE A 41 0.37 4.25 13.93
CA ILE A 41 -0.69 4.30 12.91
C ILE A 41 -1.74 5.36 13.27
N ALA A 42 -2.11 5.50 14.54
CA ALA A 42 -3.02 6.56 14.96
C ALA A 42 -2.37 7.97 14.86
N LEU A 43 -1.10 8.10 15.23
CA LEU A 43 -0.37 9.37 15.21
C LEU A 43 -0.14 9.90 13.80
N GLN A 44 0.23 9.05 12.84
CA GLN A 44 0.47 9.49 11.47
C GLN A 44 -0.79 10.08 10.81
N ARG A 45 -1.99 9.67 11.24
CA ARG A 45 -3.28 10.23 10.78
C ARG A 45 -3.55 11.63 11.32
N GLN A 46 -2.98 11.95 12.48
CA GLN A 46 -3.14 13.23 13.15
C GLN A 46 -2.06 14.24 12.76
N ALA A 47 -0.93 13.76 12.23
CA ALA A 47 0.16 14.62 11.77
C ALA A 47 -0.29 15.49 10.59
N THR A 48 -0.19 16.80 10.77
CA THR A 48 -0.51 17.81 9.74
C THR A 48 0.73 18.27 8.97
N ASP A 49 1.92 18.09 9.54
CA ASP A 49 3.19 18.31 8.86
C ASP A 49 3.64 17.04 8.10
N GLY A 50 4.03 17.23 6.84
CA GLY A 50 4.43 16.12 5.97
C GLY A 50 5.73 15.46 6.40
N ALA A 51 6.70 16.21 6.92
CA ALA A 51 7.99 15.67 7.34
C ALA A 51 7.87 14.88 8.65
N GLU A 52 7.10 15.39 9.60
CA GLU A 52 6.71 14.68 10.82
C GLU A 52 6.02 13.36 10.47
N ARG A 53 5.01 13.41 9.60
CA ARG A 53 4.30 12.20 9.16
C ARG A 53 5.25 11.18 8.54
N GLN A 54 6.18 11.61 7.70
CA GLN A 54 7.18 10.72 7.09
C GLN A 54 8.06 10.03 8.14
N GLN A 55 8.46 10.74 9.20
CA GLN A 55 9.25 10.14 10.29
C GLN A 55 8.45 9.06 11.04
N ILE A 56 7.16 9.31 11.31
CA ILE A 56 6.28 8.33 11.95
C ILE A 56 6.12 7.09 11.05
N LEU A 57 5.84 7.28 9.76
CA LEU A 57 5.71 6.18 8.79
C LEU A 57 7.00 5.38 8.62
N ARG A 58 8.17 6.05 8.69
CA ARG A 58 9.46 5.37 8.70
C ARG A 58 9.60 4.50 9.94
N ARG A 59 9.26 5.01 11.12
CA ARG A 59 9.35 4.24 12.37
C ARG A 59 8.49 2.99 12.35
N ILE A 60 7.28 3.07 11.78
CA ILE A 60 6.42 1.90 11.58
C ILE A 60 7.13 0.86 10.70
N GLN A 61 7.68 1.27 9.55
CA GLN A 61 8.39 0.35 8.65
C GLN A 61 9.62 -0.30 9.31
N GLU A 62 10.38 0.45 10.11
CA GLU A 62 11.49 -0.09 10.89
C GLU A 62 11.04 -1.18 11.86
N LYS A 63 9.94 -0.96 12.61
CA LYS A 63 9.40 -1.98 13.52
C LYS A 63 8.99 -3.25 12.78
N LEU A 64 8.31 -3.10 11.63
CA LEU A 64 7.92 -4.24 10.81
C LEU A 64 9.13 -4.99 10.23
N TYR A 65 10.19 -4.27 9.89
CA TYR A 65 11.45 -4.88 9.46
C TYR A 65 12.14 -5.64 10.60
N GLU A 66 12.18 -5.07 11.80
CA GLU A 66 12.78 -5.70 12.99
C GLU A 66 12.01 -6.95 13.44
N GLU A 67 10.68 -6.91 13.40
CA GLU A 67 9.80 -7.96 13.93
C GLU A 67 9.40 -9.03 12.90
N VAL A 68 9.62 -8.75 11.61
CA VAL A 68 9.41 -9.67 10.48
C VAL A 68 8.05 -10.38 10.53
N PRO A 69 6.91 -9.68 10.58
CA PRO A 69 5.58 -10.32 10.60
C PRO A 69 5.25 -11.01 9.27
N ALA A 70 5.91 -10.60 8.19
CA ALA A 70 5.81 -11.20 6.87
C ALA A 70 7.18 -11.13 6.17
N VAL A 71 7.43 -12.08 5.26
CA VAL A 71 8.60 -12.06 4.38
C VAL A 71 8.20 -11.39 3.07
N VAL A 72 8.82 -10.25 2.76
CA VAL A 72 8.63 -9.55 1.47
C VAL A 72 9.39 -10.29 0.39
N ILE A 73 8.68 -10.78 -0.63
CA ILE A 73 9.27 -11.60 -1.70
C ILE A 73 9.75 -10.72 -2.86
N PHE A 74 8.89 -9.84 -3.38
CA PHE A 74 9.19 -8.90 -4.45
C PHE A 74 8.14 -7.78 -4.54
N TYR A 75 8.41 -6.76 -5.35
CA TYR A 75 7.45 -5.75 -5.78
C TYR A 75 7.15 -5.97 -7.27
N GLU A 76 5.86 -6.05 -7.62
CA GLU A 76 5.40 -6.39 -8.97
C GLU A 76 5.59 -5.24 -9.97
N GLU A 77 6.10 -5.55 -11.16
CA GLU A 77 5.99 -4.66 -12.33
C GLU A 77 4.64 -4.90 -13.02
N GLN A 78 3.87 -3.84 -13.21
CA GLN A 78 2.56 -3.95 -13.83
C GLN A 78 2.66 -3.96 -15.35
N LEU A 79 2.24 -5.05 -15.97
CA LEU A 79 2.26 -5.23 -17.42
C LEU A 79 0.87 -4.98 -18.02
N TYR A 80 0.78 -4.02 -18.94
CA TYR A 80 -0.46 -3.69 -19.63
C TYR A 80 -0.30 -3.90 -21.14
N GLY A 81 -1.25 -4.62 -21.73
CA GLY A 81 -1.34 -4.83 -23.17
C GLY A 81 -2.59 -4.20 -23.75
N ALA A 82 -2.43 -3.41 -24.81
CA ALA A 82 -3.53 -2.87 -25.60
C ALA A 82 -3.34 -3.22 -27.08
N ARG A 83 -4.44 -3.28 -27.85
CA ARG A 83 -4.34 -3.40 -29.32
C ARG A 83 -3.62 -2.16 -29.87
N SER A 84 -2.81 -2.31 -30.91
CA SER A 84 -2.11 -1.19 -31.56
C SER A 84 -3.05 -0.08 -32.08
N SER A 85 -4.29 -0.43 -32.41
CA SER A 85 -5.33 0.52 -32.82
C SER A 85 -5.98 1.29 -31.67
N VAL A 86 -5.73 0.92 -30.41
CA VAL A 86 -6.30 1.56 -29.22
C VAL A 86 -5.29 2.54 -28.66
N GLN A 87 -5.71 3.79 -28.51
CA GLN A 87 -4.88 4.90 -28.09
C GLN A 87 -5.54 5.63 -26.92
N GLY A 88 -4.76 6.40 -26.16
CA GLY A 88 -5.28 7.26 -25.08
C GLY A 88 -5.78 6.53 -23.82
N VAL A 89 -5.45 5.24 -23.66
CA VAL A 89 -5.60 4.53 -22.39
C VAL A 89 -4.45 4.94 -21.48
N GLU A 90 -4.78 5.45 -20.29
CA GLU A 90 -3.81 5.84 -19.28
C GLU A 90 -3.85 4.82 -18.13
N VAL A 91 -2.68 4.32 -17.76
CA VAL A 91 -2.54 3.41 -16.62
C VAL A 91 -1.71 4.11 -15.55
N HIS A 92 -2.26 4.18 -14.34
CA HIS A 92 -1.63 4.83 -13.20
C HIS A 92 -0.91 3.81 -12.31
N PRO A 93 0.15 4.22 -11.58
CA PRO A 93 0.91 3.34 -10.68
C PRO A 93 0.11 2.71 -9.54
N ASN A 94 -1.11 3.21 -9.25
CA ASN A 94 -2.02 2.66 -8.25
C ASN A 94 -3.00 1.64 -8.86
N GLU A 95 -2.65 1.04 -9.99
CA GLU A 95 -3.41 0.03 -10.74
C GLU A 95 -4.72 0.53 -11.37
N SER A 96 -5.02 1.83 -11.25
CA SER A 96 -6.20 2.41 -11.88
C SER A 96 -5.97 2.63 -13.37
N VAL A 97 -6.98 2.25 -14.17
CA VAL A 97 -6.96 2.41 -15.63
C VAL A 97 -7.99 3.47 -16.01
N SER A 98 -7.51 4.55 -16.63
CA SER A 98 -8.34 5.63 -17.14
C SER A 98 -8.62 5.43 -18.63
N PHE A 99 -9.90 5.40 -18.96
CA PHE A 99 -10.41 5.37 -20.33
C PHE A 99 -10.95 6.73 -20.79
N ALA A 100 -10.78 7.79 -19.99
CA ALA A 100 -11.39 9.09 -20.24
C ALA A 100 -10.95 9.71 -21.59
N ARG A 101 -9.77 9.32 -22.09
CA ARG A 101 -9.21 9.76 -23.37
C ARG A 101 -9.04 8.62 -24.36
N ALA A 102 -9.60 7.45 -24.08
CA ALA A 102 -9.39 6.27 -24.91
C ALA A 102 -10.19 6.38 -26.22
N TRP A 103 -9.54 6.02 -27.32
CA TRP A 103 -10.17 5.96 -28.64
C TRP A 103 -9.56 4.84 -29.47
N LYS A 104 -10.24 4.47 -30.55
CA LYS A 104 -9.79 3.46 -31.51
C LYS A 104 -9.69 4.09 -32.90
N GLN A 105 -8.55 3.87 -33.56
CA GLN A 105 -8.32 4.25 -34.96
C GLN A 105 -9.07 3.34 -35.93
#